data_AF-A0A9D8NHQ1-F1
#
_entry.id   AF-A0A9D8NHQ1-F1
#
_cell.length_a   1.000
_cell.length_b   1.000
_cell.length_c   1.000
_cell.angle_alpha   90.00
_cell.angle_beta   90.00
_cell.angle_gamma   90.00
#
_symmetry.space_group_name_H-M   'P 1'
#
loop_
_entity.id
_entity.type
_entity.pdbx_description
1 polymer ?
#
loop_
_entity_poly.entity_id
_entity_poly.type
_entity_poly.pdbx_seq_one_letter_code
_entity_poly.pdbx_strand_id
1 'polypeptide(L)'
;MDLITSIVRTVMHYRVRAIRRYATDYESIQRKTLRQLIRQASGTCWGKMYGYDTIQDYKDYAKRVPVSKYSSIKPYVMRMLDGEPNVLWPGQIRYFAQSSGTTCDAAKFIPVSRQGLKHCHLMGGKDVTATFLDTHPGSHAGLGYSLVLAGVCAPVKPGSRIMVGDISSIMSRAIPGFFRRMLHL
;
A
#
# COMPACT_ATOMS: atom_id res chain seq x y z
N MET A 1 19.15 -26.45 11.64
CA MET A 1 18.17 -25.33 11.55
C MET A 1 17.10 -25.55 12.62
N ASP A 2 16.69 -24.49 13.31
CA ASP A 2 15.57 -24.54 14.25
C ASP A 2 14.23 -24.73 13.53
N LEU A 3 13.27 -25.36 14.22
CA LEU A 3 11.94 -25.70 13.68
C LEU A 3 11.18 -24.47 13.15
N ILE A 4 11.32 -23.34 13.84
CA ILE A 4 10.68 -22.07 13.47
C ILE A 4 11.23 -21.59 12.13
N THR A 5 12.55 -21.54 11.96
CA THR A 5 13.18 -21.15 10.70
C THR A 5 12.79 -22.10 9.56
N SER A 6 12.69 -23.41 9.80
CA SER A 6 12.26 -24.37 8.78
C SER A 6 10.81 -24.14 8.30
N ILE A 7 9.88 -23.92 9.23
CA ILE A 7 8.47 -23.61 8.91
C ILE A 7 8.38 -22.28 8.15
N VAL A 8 9.06 -21.23 8.64
CA VAL A 8 9.06 -19.92 7.99
C VAL A 8 9.63 -20.02 6.57
N ARG A 9 10.76 -20.69 6.37
CA ARG A 9 11.35 -20.88 5.04
C ARG A 9 10.41 -21.62 4.09
N THR A 10 9.75 -22.67 4.56
CA THR A 10 8.78 -23.42 3.75
C THR A 10 7.64 -22.51 3.28
N VAL A 11 7.06 -21.70 4.17
CA VAL A 11 6.01 -20.74 3.81
C VAL A 11 6.55 -19.66 2.85
N MET A 12 7.76 -19.15 3.10
CA MET A 12 8.35 -18.10 2.29
C MET A 12 8.79 -18.58 0.90
N HIS A 13 9.17 -19.86 0.72
CA HIS A 13 9.49 -20.42 -0.59
C HIS A 13 8.30 -20.35 -1.56
N TYR A 14 7.08 -20.61 -1.09
CA TYR A 14 5.87 -20.40 -1.91
C TYR A 14 5.73 -18.93 -2.33
N ARG A 15 6.08 -18.00 -1.44
CA ARG A 15 6.01 -16.57 -1.75
C ARG A 15 7.09 -16.16 -2.77
N VAL A 16 8.32 -16.63 -2.62
CA VAL A 16 9.40 -16.38 -3.58
C VAL A 16 9.03 -16.91 -4.96
N ARG A 17 8.45 -18.09 -5.06
CA ARG A 17 7.94 -18.63 -6.34
C ARG A 17 6.90 -17.70 -6.96
N ALA A 18 5.99 -17.13 -6.16
CA ALA A 18 5.03 -16.15 -6.64
C ALA A 18 5.71 -14.84 -7.11
N ILE A 19 6.75 -14.37 -6.42
CA ILE A 19 7.53 -13.19 -6.82
C ILE A 19 8.25 -13.42 -8.15
N ARG A 20 8.85 -14.59 -8.36
CA ARG A 20 9.55 -14.92 -9.61
C ARG A 20 8.64 -14.84 -10.84
N ARG A 21 7.33 -15.03 -10.69
CA ARG A 21 6.35 -14.84 -11.78
C ARG A 21 6.25 -13.41 -12.28
N TYR A 22 6.64 -12.41 -11.49
CA TYR A 22 6.71 -11.04 -11.97
C TYR A 22 7.78 -10.84 -13.04
N ALA A 23 8.76 -11.74 -13.18
CA ALA A 23 9.74 -11.68 -14.26
C ALA A 23 9.25 -12.32 -15.55
N THR A 24 8.36 -13.32 -15.48
CA THR A 24 7.89 -14.10 -16.64
C THR A 24 6.50 -13.71 -17.13
N ASP A 25 5.59 -13.39 -16.21
CA ASP A 25 4.16 -13.19 -16.49
C ASP A 25 3.76 -11.70 -16.36
N TYR A 26 4.73 -10.77 -16.37
CA TYR A 26 4.54 -9.35 -15.99
C TYR A 26 3.38 -8.69 -16.73
N GLU A 27 3.24 -8.90 -18.04
CA GLU A 27 2.20 -8.26 -18.84
C GLU A 27 0.80 -8.70 -18.38
N SER A 28 0.59 -10.01 -18.23
CA SER A 28 -0.68 -10.58 -17.78
C SER A 28 -1.04 -10.09 -16.37
N ILE A 29 -0.04 -10.05 -15.47
CA ILE A 29 -0.21 -9.54 -14.10
C ILE A 29 -0.59 -8.05 -14.12
N GLN A 30 0.10 -7.21 -14.88
CA GLN A 30 -0.19 -5.77 -14.98
C GLN A 30 -1.59 -5.52 -15.55
N ARG A 31 -1.96 -6.20 -16.64
CA ARG A 31 -3.30 -6.08 -17.24
C ARG A 31 -4.41 -6.52 -16.28
N LYS A 32 -4.20 -7.62 -15.55
CA LYS A 32 -5.14 -8.10 -14.54
C LYS A 32 -5.27 -7.09 -13.39
N THR A 33 -4.15 -6.55 -12.92
CA THR A 33 -4.11 -5.56 -11.85
C THR A 33 -4.85 -4.30 -12.25
N LEU A 34 -4.55 -3.74 -13.42
CA LEU A 34 -5.25 -2.57 -13.96
C LEU A 34 -6.76 -2.80 -14.02
N ARG A 35 -7.19 -3.92 -14.60
CA ARG A 35 -8.62 -4.27 -14.71
C ARG A 35 -9.29 -4.36 -13.33
N GLN A 36 -8.61 -4.95 -12.34
CA GLN A 36 -9.13 -5.02 -10.97
C GLN A 36 -9.27 -3.63 -10.35
N LEU A 37 -8.24 -2.78 -10.47
CA LEU A 37 -8.25 -1.43 -9.93
C LEU A 37 -9.35 -0.56 -10.54
N ILE A 38 -9.51 -0.59 -11.87
CA ILE A 38 -10.54 0.16 -12.59
C ILE A 38 -11.94 -0.31 -12.19
N ARG A 39 -12.19 -1.62 -12.24
CA ARG A 39 -13.49 -2.20 -11.85
C ARG A 39 -13.86 -1.85 -10.42
N GLN A 40 -12.89 -1.91 -9.53
CA GLN A 40 -13.13 -1.58 -8.14
C GLN A 40 -13.42 -0.08 -7.94
N ALA A 41 -12.70 0.80 -8.63
CA ALA A 41 -12.85 2.24 -8.50
C ALA A 41 -14.01 2.83 -9.34
N SER A 42 -14.72 2.03 -10.14
CA SER A 42 -15.72 2.52 -11.09
C SER A 42 -16.83 3.35 -10.45
N GLY A 43 -17.27 2.98 -9.25
CA GLY A 43 -18.31 3.69 -8.50
C GLY A 43 -17.87 4.99 -7.83
N THR A 44 -16.57 5.34 -7.88
CA THR A 44 -16.04 6.55 -7.24
C THR A 44 -16.31 7.80 -8.06
N CYS A 45 -16.20 8.98 -7.44
CA CYS A 45 -16.29 10.27 -8.14
C CYS A 45 -15.31 10.32 -9.33
N TRP A 46 -14.07 9.88 -9.13
CA TRP A 46 -13.05 9.80 -10.18
C TRP A 46 -13.37 8.75 -11.25
N GLY A 47 -13.82 7.56 -10.82
CA GLY A 47 -14.19 6.48 -11.73
C GLY A 47 -15.35 6.87 -12.65
N LYS A 48 -16.36 7.56 -12.12
CA LYS A 48 -17.49 8.10 -12.89
C LYS A 48 -17.04 9.21 -13.84
N MET A 49 -16.17 10.12 -13.38
CA MET A 49 -15.64 11.21 -14.21
C MET A 49 -14.97 10.72 -15.49
N TYR A 50 -14.25 9.59 -15.44
CA TYR A 50 -13.55 9.02 -16.59
C TYR A 50 -14.22 7.77 -17.18
N GLY A 51 -15.46 7.46 -16.79
CA GLY A 51 -16.23 6.34 -17.35
C GLY A 51 -15.55 4.97 -17.19
N TYR A 52 -15.08 4.65 -15.98
CA TYR A 52 -14.35 3.41 -15.70
C TYR A 52 -15.15 2.12 -15.95
N ASP A 53 -16.48 2.20 -15.86
CA ASP A 53 -17.40 1.10 -16.14
C ASP A 53 -17.34 0.58 -17.58
N THR A 54 -16.99 1.45 -18.53
CA THR A 54 -16.93 1.15 -19.97
C THR A 54 -15.50 0.95 -20.49
N ILE A 55 -14.49 0.92 -19.60
CA ILE A 55 -13.10 0.66 -19.97
C ILE A 55 -12.88 -0.87 -20.03
N GLN A 56 -12.53 -1.40 -21.21
CA GLN A 56 -12.35 -2.84 -21.39
C GLN A 56 -10.89 -3.27 -21.29
N ASP A 57 -9.98 -2.41 -21.77
CA ASP A 57 -8.56 -2.69 -21.83
C ASP A 57 -7.67 -1.47 -21.51
N TYR A 58 -6.36 -1.67 -21.62
CA TYR A 58 -5.37 -0.62 -21.38
C TYR A 58 -5.46 0.53 -22.40
N LYS A 59 -5.81 0.25 -23.66
CA LYS A 59 -5.88 1.29 -24.69
C LYS A 59 -7.05 2.23 -24.42
N ASP A 60 -8.19 1.69 -23.99
CA ASP A 60 -9.33 2.50 -23.53
C ASP A 60 -8.95 3.36 -22.32
N TYR A 61 -8.28 2.76 -21.34
CA TYR A 61 -7.81 3.47 -20.14
C TYR A 61 -6.87 4.64 -20.51
N ALA A 62 -5.85 4.36 -21.31
CA ALA A 62 -4.83 5.35 -21.68
C ALA A 62 -5.39 6.52 -22.50
N LYS A 63 -6.45 6.29 -23.28
CA LYS A 63 -7.13 7.35 -24.04
C LYS A 63 -7.99 8.26 -23.16
N ARG A 64 -8.58 7.72 -22.08
CA ARG A 64 -9.56 8.44 -21.26
C ARG A 64 -8.96 9.08 -20.02
N VAL A 65 -8.00 8.41 -19.38
CA VAL A 65 -7.47 8.82 -18.08
C VAL A 65 -6.16 9.58 -18.28
N PRO A 66 -6.13 10.90 -18.03
CA PRO A 66 -4.93 11.70 -18.25
C PRO A 66 -3.87 11.40 -17.20
N VAL A 67 -2.60 11.48 -17.62
CA VAL A 67 -1.47 11.52 -16.69
C VAL A 67 -1.60 12.77 -15.83
N SER A 68 -1.81 12.56 -14.52
CA SER A 68 -2.18 13.63 -13.59
C SER A 68 -1.02 14.02 -12.67
N LYS A 69 -0.85 15.33 -12.43
CA LYS A 69 0.04 15.84 -11.37
C LYS A 69 -0.69 15.85 -10.02
N TYR A 70 0.05 15.90 -8.92
CA TYR A 70 -0.57 15.98 -7.58
C TYR A 70 -1.49 17.21 -7.44
N SER A 71 -1.10 18.36 -7.99
CA SER A 71 -1.93 19.58 -7.98
C SER A 71 -3.32 19.36 -8.57
N SER A 72 -3.43 18.55 -9.63
CA SER A 72 -4.71 18.22 -10.28
C SER A 72 -5.60 17.33 -9.42
N ILE A 73 -5.03 16.44 -8.60
CA ILE A 73 -5.78 15.54 -7.72
C ILE A 73 -5.96 16.09 -6.30
N LYS A 74 -5.19 17.11 -5.90
CA LYS A 74 -5.19 17.70 -4.55
C LYS A 74 -6.61 18.06 -4.07
N PRO A 75 -7.51 18.67 -4.87
CA PRO A 75 -8.87 18.97 -4.41
C PRO A 75 -9.66 17.71 -4.00
N TYR A 76 -9.48 16.60 -4.71
CA TYR A 76 -10.11 15.31 -4.38
C TYR A 76 -9.50 14.67 -3.14
N VAL A 77 -8.18 14.79 -2.98
CA VAL A 77 -7.50 14.35 -1.76
C VAL A 77 -8.03 15.11 -0.55
N MET A 78 -8.19 16.43 -0.64
CA MET A 78 -8.71 17.24 0.48
C MET A 78 -10.13 16.85 0.87
N ARG A 79 -11.01 16.59 -0.12
CA ARG A 79 -12.35 16.02 0.14
C ARG A 79 -12.30 14.71 0.93
N MET A 80 -11.39 13.80 0.57
CA MET A 80 -11.19 12.55 1.32
C MET A 80 -10.64 12.79 2.73
N LEU A 81 -9.80 13.81 2.89
CA LEU A 81 -9.19 14.22 4.16
C LEU A 81 -10.22 14.85 5.10
N ASP A 82 -11.25 15.49 4.55
CA ASP A 82 -12.45 15.94 5.26
C ASP A 82 -13.44 14.79 5.55
N GLY A 83 -13.14 13.59 5.04
CA GLY A 83 -13.86 12.36 5.34
C GLY A 83 -14.87 11.92 4.30
N GLU A 84 -14.92 12.57 3.14
CA GLU A 84 -15.79 12.17 2.04
C GLU A 84 -15.40 10.78 1.49
N PRO A 85 -16.32 9.80 1.46
CA PRO A 85 -16.04 8.47 0.91
C PRO A 85 -16.18 8.44 -0.62
N ASN A 86 -15.61 7.41 -1.24
CA ASN A 86 -15.80 7.11 -2.68
C ASN A 86 -15.33 8.23 -3.63
N VAL A 87 -14.30 8.99 -3.28
CA VAL A 87 -13.79 10.09 -4.14
C VAL A 87 -12.79 9.57 -5.19
N LEU A 88 -11.55 9.25 -4.79
CA LEU A 88 -10.52 8.65 -5.67
C LEU A 88 -10.46 7.12 -5.55
N TRP A 89 -10.92 6.58 -4.41
CA TRP A 89 -10.93 5.15 -4.12
C TRP A 89 -12.20 4.79 -3.33
N PRO A 90 -12.74 3.57 -3.45
CA PRO A 90 -13.95 3.19 -2.73
C PRO A 90 -13.81 3.22 -1.21
N GLY A 91 -14.91 3.59 -0.55
CA GLY A 91 -15.01 3.73 0.89
C GLY A 91 -14.37 5.02 1.42
N GLN A 92 -14.34 5.12 2.75
CA GLN A 92 -13.68 6.22 3.45
C GLN A 92 -12.22 5.85 3.77
N ILE A 93 -11.28 6.74 3.45
CA ILE A 93 -9.87 6.57 3.78
C ILE A 93 -9.59 7.19 5.15
N ARG A 94 -8.97 6.41 6.04
CA ARG A 94 -8.66 6.84 7.42
C ARG A 94 -7.20 7.21 7.62
N TYR A 95 -6.32 6.85 6.70
CA TYR A 95 -4.88 7.07 6.81
C TYR A 95 -4.38 7.79 5.57
N PHE A 96 -3.58 8.82 5.78
CA PHE A 96 -2.91 9.56 4.72
C PHE A 96 -1.42 9.62 5.04
N ALA A 97 -0.61 9.12 4.12
CA ALA A 97 0.82 9.30 4.21
C ALA A 97 1.16 10.76 3.88
N GLN A 98 1.90 11.43 4.75
CA GLN A 98 2.42 12.75 4.49
C GLN A 98 3.81 12.60 3.85
N SER A 99 3.99 13.12 2.65
CA SER A 99 5.34 13.25 2.07
C SER A 99 5.79 14.69 2.17
N SER A 100 6.99 14.91 2.72
CA SER A 100 7.70 16.18 2.69
C SER A 100 8.11 16.50 1.24
N GLY A 101 7.22 17.09 0.45
CA GLY A 101 7.61 17.63 -0.85
C GLY A 101 8.69 18.70 -0.66
N THR A 102 9.77 18.64 -1.44
CA THR A 102 10.94 19.54 -1.39
C THR A 102 10.75 20.89 -2.08
N THR A 103 9.52 21.31 -2.34
CA THR A 103 9.20 22.62 -2.92
C THR A 103 8.22 23.31 -2.01
N CYS A 104 8.30 24.65 -1.94
CA CYS A 104 7.55 25.57 -1.06
C CYS A 104 6.01 25.46 -1.06
N ASP A 105 5.44 24.44 -1.71
CA ASP A 105 4.04 24.08 -1.73
C ASP A 105 3.68 23.17 -0.54
N ALA A 106 2.55 23.47 0.09
CA ALA A 106 1.95 22.72 1.19
C ALA A 106 2.05 21.18 1.03
N ALA A 107 2.21 20.49 2.17
CA ALA A 107 2.39 19.05 2.27
C ALA A 107 1.46 18.23 1.35
N LYS A 108 2.03 17.18 0.72
CA LYS A 108 1.25 16.22 -0.08
C LYS A 108 0.74 15.11 0.84
N PHE A 109 -0.55 14.83 0.74
CA PHE A 109 -1.22 13.77 1.48
C PHE A 109 -1.60 12.67 0.50
N ILE A 110 -1.09 11.46 0.72
CA ILE A 110 -1.31 10.32 -0.15
C ILE A 110 -2.30 9.39 0.55
N PRO A 111 -3.51 9.17 0.00
CA PRO A 111 -4.50 8.29 0.61
C PRO A 111 -3.98 6.85 0.74
N VAL A 112 -4.00 6.29 1.95
CA VAL A 112 -3.60 4.91 2.23
C VAL A 112 -4.85 4.08 2.52
N SER A 113 -5.35 3.38 1.50
CA SER A 113 -6.51 2.50 1.66
C SER A 113 -6.17 1.26 2.48
N ARG A 114 -7.17 0.67 3.16
CA ARG A 114 -6.98 -0.59 3.90
C ARG A 114 -6.43 -1.71 3.01
N GLN A 115 -6.86 -1.74 1.76
CA GLN A 115 -6.37 -2.71 0.78
C GLN A 115 -4.94 -2.40 0.34
N GLY A 116 -4.60 -1.13 0.08
CA GLY A 116 -3.22 -0.74 -0.21
C GLY A 116 -2.29 -1.08 0.95
N LEU A 117 -2.73 -0.83 2.19
CA LEU A 117 -1.99 -1.19 3.38
C LEU A 117 -1.76 -2.70 3.49
N LYS A 118 -2.80 -3.52 3.25
CA LYS A 118 -2.71 -4.97 3.33
C LYS A 118 -1.94 -5.61 2.17
N HIS A 119 -2.30 -5.27 0.93
CA HIS A 119 -1.85 -5.96 -0.28
C HIS A 119 -0.63 -5.31 -0.94
N CYS A 120 -0.28 -4.08 -0.59
CA CYS A 120 0.96 -3.43 -1.01
C CYS A 120 1.93 -3.33 0.16
N HIS A 121 1.70 -2.45 1.13
CA HIS A 121 2.70 -2.13 2.16
C HIS A 121 3.08 -3.33 3.05
N LEU A 122 2.11 -4.04 3.63
CA LEU A 122 2.38 -5.22 4.46
C LEU A 122 2.85 -6.44 3.63
N MET A 123 2.40 -6.56 2.37
CA MET A 123 2.93 -7.60 1.47
C MET A 123 4.38 -7.31 1.08
N GLY A 124 4.75 -6.06 0.82
CA GLY A 124 6.12 -5.68 0.52
C GLY A 124 7.07 -6.04 1.65
N GLY A 125 6.69 -5.82 2.91
CA GLY A 125 7.46 -6.30 4.06
C GLY A 125 7.67 -7.82 4.05
N LYS A 126 6.62 -8.60 3.73
CA LYS A 126 6.74 -10.06 3.58
C LYS A 126 7.64 -10.45 2.42
N ASP A 127 7.57 -9.73 1.31
CA ASP A 127 8.38 -10.01 0.11
C ASP A 127 9.87 -9.78 0.37
N VAL A 128 10.19 -8.72 1.12
CA VAL A 128 11.56 -8.45 1.58
C VAL A 128 12.05 -9.59 2.47
N THR A 129 11.28 -9.98 3.49
CA THR A 129 11.68 -11.10 4.37
C THR A 129 11.84 -12.41 3.62
N ALA A 130 10.91 -12.72 2.72
CA ALA A 130 10.95 -13.95 1.92
C ALA A 130 12.20 -14.00 1.02
N THR A 131 12.48 -12.91 0.31
CA THR A 131 13.63 -12.80 -0.58
C THR A 131 14.95 -12.79 0.19
N PHE A 132 14.99 -12.14 1.35
CA PHE A 132 16.17 -12.11 2.21
C PHE A 132 16.53 -13.52 2.70
N LEU A 133 15.56 -14.27 3.22
CA LEU A 133 15.80 -15.65 3.67
C LEU A 133 16.19 -16.58 2.53
N ASP A 134 15.63 -16.42 1.33
CA ASP A 134 16.00 -17.20 0.13
C ASP A 134 17.46 -16.94 -0.30
N THR A 135 17.90 -15.69 -0.25
CA THR A 135 19.27 -15.29 -0.65
C THR A 135 20.31 -15.50 0.45
N HIS A 136 19.90 -15.63 1.72
CA HIS A 136 20.78 -15.83 2.87
C HIS A 136 20.40 -17.13 3.61
N PRO A 137 20.82 -18.31 3.13
CA PRO A 137 20.44 -19.60 3.71
C PRO A 137 20.95 -19.81 5.14
N GLY A 138 22.02 -19.12 5.54
CA GLY A 138 22.56 -19.13 6.91
C GLY A 138 21.77 -18.27 7.91
N SER A 139 20.83 -17.45 7.47
CA SER A 139 20.03 -16.60 8.37
C SER A 139 18.91 -17.38 9.06
N HIS A 140 18.62 -17.01 10.31
CA HIS A 140 17.55 -17.62 11.11
C HIS A 140 16.41 -16.64 11.32
N ALA A 141 15.18 -17.09 11.13
CA ALA A 141 14.00 -16.22 11.17
C ALA A 141 13.68 -15.70 12.60
N GLY A 142 14.21 -16.35 13.64
CA GLY A 142 13.89 -16.06 15.04
C GLY A 142 15.07 -15.70 15.94
N LEU A 143 16.29 -15.53 15.42
CA LEU A 143 17.51 -15.36 16.25
C LEU A 143 18.14 -13.96 16.17
N GLY A 144 17.35 -12.91 15.97
CA GLY A 144 17.86 -11.54 15.94
C GLY A 144 16.85 -10.49 16.42
N TYR A 145 17.36 -9.33 16.83
CA TYR A 145 16.55 -8.17 17.16
C TYR A 145 16.27 -7.35 15.91
N SER A 146 15.01 -7.00 15.67
CA SER A 146 14.62 -6.05 14.62
C SER A 146 14.27 -4.72 15.27
N LEU A 147 15.04 -3.68 14.96
CA LEU A 147 14.71 -2.31 15.34
C LEU A 147 13.84 -1.69 14.25
N VAL A 148 12.65 -1.23 14.60
CA VAL A 148 11.76 -0.51 13.70
C VAL A 148 11.56 0.91 14.21
N LEU A 149 12.12 1.89 13.51
CA LEU A 149 11.89 3.31 13.80
C LEU A 149 10.63 3.78 13.07
N ALA A 150 9.50 3.70 13.76
CA ALA A 150 8.26 4.27 13.26
C ALA A 150 8.30 5.79 13.37
N GLY A 151 7.83 6.48 12.33
CA GLY A 151 7.69 7.93 12.33
C GLY A 151 6.48 8.40 13.12
N VAL A 152 6.00 9.61 12.83
CA VAL A 152 4.87 10.22 13.54
C VAL A 152 3.55 9.88 12.84
N CYS A 153 2.47 9.71 13.62
CA CYS A 153 1.10 9.60 13.11
C CYS A 153 0.14 10.30 14.06
N ALA A 154 -0.53 11.35 13.60
CA ALA A 154 -1.44 12.16 14.41
C ALA A 154 -2.79 12.34 13.72
N PRO A 155 -3.88 12.62 14.46
CA PRO A 155 -5.14 13.02 13.86
C PRO A 155 -4.94 14.29 13.03
N VAL A 156 -5.60 14.40 11.87
CA VAL A 156 -5.54 15.63 11.05
C VAL A 156 -6.01 16.88 11.82
N LYS A 157 -7.00 16.69 12.71
CA LYS A 157 -7.51 17.71 13.63
C LYS A 157 -7.91 17.04 14.95
N PRO A 158 -7.92 17.77 16.08
CA PRO A 158 -8.38 17.23 17.36
C PRO A 158 -9.73 16.50 17.22
N GLY A 159 -9.81 15.28 17.75
CA GLY A 159 -11.01 14.43 17.67
C GLY A 159 -11.26 13.73 16.33
N SER A 160 -10.46 13.98 15.28
CA SER A 160 -10.63 13.30 13.99
C SER A 160 -10.25 11.83 14.05
N ARG A 161 -11.02 10.99 13.34
CA ARG A 161 -10.68 9.58 13.09
C ARG A 161 -9.72 9.41 11.91
N ILE A 162 -9.46 10.49 11.16
CA ILE A 162 -8.54 10.51 10.02
C ILE A 162 -7.16 10.88 10.56
N MET A 163 -6.19 10.02 10.22
CA MET A 163 -4.83 10.08 10.70
C MET A 163 -3.90 10.43 9.54
N VAL A 164 -2.94 11.31 9.81
CA VAL A 164 -1.91 11.75 8.89
C VAL A 164 -0.55 11.45 9.50
N GLY A 165 0.40 10.97 8.70
CA GLY A 165 1.75 10.72 9.20
C GLY A 165 2.63 9.95 8.23
N ASP A 166 3.77 9.49 8.73
CA ASP A 166 4.70 8.69 7.94
C ASP A 166 4.10 7.32 7.59
N ILE A 167 4.46 6.77 6.43
CA ILE A 167 3.94 5.45 6.05
C ILE A 167 4.38 4.36 7.04
N SER A 168 5.56 4.50 7.64
CA SER A 168 6.10 3.58 8.65
C SER A 168 5.23 3.54 9.91
N SER A 169 4.74 4.69 10.37
CA SER A 169 3.88 4.79 11.55
C SER A 169 2.44 4.34 11.26
N ILE A 170 1.95 4.56 10.04
CA ILE A 170 0.66 4.00 9.57
C ILE A 170 0.74 2.46 9.51
N MET A 171 1.84 1.92 8.96
CA MET A 171 2.08 0.48 8.90
C MET A 171 2.17 -0.14 10.29
N SER A 172 2.93 0.47 11.21
CA SER A 172 3.10 -0.08 12.56
C SER A 172 1.77 -0.22 13.30
N ARG A 173 0.78 0.64 13.02
CA ARG A 173 -0.58 0.59 13.58
C ARG A 173 -1.48 -0.48 12.96
N ALA A 174 -1.14 -0.97 11.76
CA ALA A 174 -1.85 -2.07 11.11
C ALA A 174 -1.24 -3.46 11.41
N ILE A 175 -0.07 -3.52 12.03
CA ILE A 175 0.54 -4.77 12.47
C ILE A 175 -0.27 -5.33 13.65
N PRO A 176 -0.70 -6.61 13.61
CA PRO A 176 -1.38 -7.24 14.74
C PRO A 176 -0.54 -7.20 16.02
N GLY A 177 -1.19 -7.02 17.17
CA GLY A 177 -0.52 -6.79 18.46
C GLY A 177 0.49 -7.87 18.86
N PHE A 178 0.27 -9.13 18.48
CA PHE A 178 1.22 -10.22 18.71
C PHE A 178 2.59 -9.97 18.04
N PHE A 179 2.61 -9.48 16.79
CA PHE A 179 3.85 -9.19 16.06
C PHE A 179 4.56 -7.92 16.56
N ARG A 180 3.81 -6.95 17.10
CA ARG A 180 4.41 -5.73 17.68
C ARG A 180 5.37 -6.06 18.84
N ARG A 181 5.03 -7.04 19.67
CA ARG A 181 5.89 -7.47 20.80
C ARG A 181 7.24 -8.04 20.36
N MET A 182 7.34 -8.58 19.14
CA MET A 182 8.59 -9.08 18.57
C MET A 182 9.46 -7.97 17.94
N LEU A 183 8.88 -6.80 17.68
CA LEU A 183 9.53 -5.71 16.93
C LEU A 183 10.05 -4.56 17.82
N HIS A 184 10.01 -4.70 19.14
CA HIS A 184 10.32 -3.63 20.11
C HIS A 184 9.70 -2.27 19.71
N LEU A 185 8.44 -2.31 19.27
CA LEU A 185 7.62 -1.17 18.87
C LEU A 185 6.72 -0.67 20.00
#